data_AF-A0A0G4HQ27-F1
#
_entry.id   AF-A0A0G4HQ27-F1
#
_cell.length_a   1.000
_cell.length_b   1.000
_cell.length_c   1.000
_cell.angle_alpha   90.00
_cell.angle_beta   90.00
_cell.angle_gamma   90.00
#
_symmetry.space_group_name_H-M   'P 1'
#
loop_
_entity.id
_entity.type
_entity.pdbx_description
1 polymer ?
#
loop_
_entity_poly.entity_id
_entity_poly.type
_entity_poly.pdbx_seq_one_letter_code
_entity_poly.pdbx_strand_id
1 'polypeptide(L)'
;MSADLASASEASVSDGVSLFGGISRSSSQETGGLLGGSSSFSYSSLHPNSTQIPADEQADVSTESDAEQTRLELIQLFCNDLKEMILDFNSKHVAGALEQFDFSIYSLKLYLFSDHARACLLQLIPDVPMSIWFQLCSSYQLLAARLPPQERDELTDFLLTVVEVHKKSDRGQLKSVDGLLSYVLTIQSHELASRGQCKLAIEKYEEALRLRKMVYGVDSAPTAATLNSMGLALKRQGRFDEAMRTLEEALRIRKKVLGEENRETAATIHNIAMVFESKGRHAEAIEWHEQALGVRKKVFGDEHPSTAATFKNIGSVLKRQGRFEEATERHDEALRIRKKIFGEEHAETAASVHCIAVVLESLGRYEEAMEMHEQALRVKGKVLGGEHPSTASTLNSMGSVLRKQGKFDEAVEKHEEALRIRRKIFGEEHPEIAASVHNIAEVFESLGRYAGAMEMHEEALRVKRRVLGESHPSTASTINSMGSVLKRQGRTDEAMQKFEEALEIRKKVWGAHHPETAASVRYMKDVWGSC
;
A
#
# COMPACT_ATOMS: atom_id res chain seq x y z
N MET A 1 -28.72 0.75 33.85
CA MET A 1 -27.61 -0.14 33.44
C MET A 1 -27.31 0.20 32.00
N SER A 2 -26.32 1.07 31.84
CA SER A 2 -26.04 1.84 30.63
C SER A 2 -25.31 0.96 29.62
N ALA A 3 -25.97 0.65 28.50
CA ALA A 3 -25.35 -0.03 27.38
C ALA A 3 -24.68 1.02 26.48
N ASP A 4 -23.35 1.04 26.47
CA ASP A 4 -22.55 1.81 25.55
C ASP A 4 -22.88 1.39 24.11
N LEU A 5 -23.54 2.28 23.39
CA LEU A 5 -23.73 2.20 21.94
C LEU A 5 -22.40 2.54 21.28
N ALA A 6 -21.54 1.52 21.15
CA ALA A 6 -20.37 1.59 20.30
C ALA A 6 -20.81 1.96 18.87
N SER A 7 -20.39 3.14 18.43
CA SER A 7 -20.50 3.62 17.06
C SER A 7 -19.70 2.69 16.13
N ALA A 8 -20.39 1.72 15.55
CA ALA A 8 -19.88 0.93 14.44
C ALA A 8 -19.88 1.75 13.15
N SER A 9 -19.07 2.81 13.04
CA SER A 9 -18.82 3.46 11.76
C SER A 9 -17.53 4.26 11.72
N GLU A 10 -16.40 3.58 11.87
CA GLU A 10 -15.14 4.06 11.30
C GLU A 10 -14.27 2.85 10.97
N ALA A 11 -14.36 2.39 9.71
CA ALA A 11 -13.26 1.68 9.11
C ALA A 11 -12.11 2.68 9.02
N SER A 12 -11.28 2.75 10.06
CA SER A 12 -9.98 3.38 10.01
C SER A 12 -9.27 2.81 8.79
N VAL A 13 -9.11 3.63 7.75
CA VAL A 13 -8.18 3.39 6.64
C VAL A 13 -6.76 3.66 7.14
N SER A 14 -6.42 3.13 8.32
CA SER A 14 -5.08 3.18 8.89
C SER A 14 -4.57 1.75 9.01
N ASP A 15 -4.31 1.17 7.86
CA ASP A 15 -3.29 0.14 7.71
C ASP A 15 -2.79 0.28 6.28
N GLY A 16 -1.74 1.11 6.13
CA GLY A 16 -0.82 1.01 5.00
C GLY A 16 -0.14 -0.36 5.05
N VAL A 17 -0.89 -1.43 4.80
CA VAL A 17 -0.33 -2.72 4.43
C VAL A 17 0.23 -2.50 3.05
N SER A 18 1.56 -2.58 2.95
CA SER A 18 2.21 -2.97 1.71
C SER A 18 1.59 -4.30 1.27
N LEU A 19 0.54 -4.21 0.44
CA LEU A 19 -0.13 -5.35 -0.18
C LEU A 19 0.70 -5.91 -1.35
N PHE A 20 2.01 -6.00 -1.16
CA PHE A 20 2.87 -6.91 -1.88
C PHE A 20 3.01 -8.16 -1.03
N GLY A 21 2.06 -9.08 -1.21
CA GLY A 21 2.34 -10.47 -0.89
C GLY A 21 3.56 -10.91 -1.69
N GLY A 22 4.66 -11.18 -0.98
CA GLY A 22 5.71 -12.08 -1.47
C GLY A 22 6.81 -11.48 -2.36
N ILE A 23 7.44 -10.36 -1.96
CA ILE A 23 8.89 -10.20 -2.19
C ILE A 23 9.50 -9.78 -0.86
N SER A 24 9.94 -10.76 -0.09
CA SER A 24 10.86 -10.54 1.02
C SER A 24 12.12 -9.87 0.46
N ARG A 25 12.42 -8.65 0.92
CA ARG A 25 13.79 -8.13 0.90
C ARG A 25 14.62 -9.04 1.81
N SER A 26 15.30 -10.03 1.23
CA SER A 26 16.42 -10.73 1.85
C SER A 26 17.69 -10.24 1.18
N SER A 27 18.25 -9.13 1.67
CA SER A 27 19.65 -8.82 1.50
C SER A 27 20.42 -9.69 2.50
N SER A 28 20.73 -10.92 2.10
CA SER A 28 21.73 -11.75 2.75
C SER A 28 22.72 -12.18 1.68
N GLN A 29 23.85 -11.49 1.65
CA GLN A 29 25.05 -11.89 0.94
C GLN A 29 25.44 -13.29 1.40
N GLU A 30 25.42 -14.26 0.50
CA GLU A 30 26.29 -15.44 0.58
C GLU A 30 26.91 -15.65 -0.80
N THR A 31 27.93 -14.85 -1.10
CA THR A 31 28.91 -15.18 -2.13
C THR A 31 29.99 -16.06 -1.49
N GLY A 32 29.85 -17.37 -1.67
CA GLY A 32 30.93 -18.33 -1.48
C GLY A 32 32.07 -18.06 -2.48
N GLY A 33 33.30 -18.01 -1.98
CA GLY A 33 34.48 -17.55 -2.70
C GLY A 33 35.21 -18.57 -3.59
N LEU A 34 36.45 -18.17 -3.95
CA LEU A 34 37.50 -18.79 -4.82
C LEU A 34 37.40 -18.31 -6.28
N LEU A 35 38.38 -17.66 -6.95
CA LEU A 35 39.82 -17.34 -6.81
C LEU A 35 40.03 -15.97 -7.54
N GLY A 36 40.83 -14.99 -7.10
CA GLY A 36 42.30 -15.00 -7.07
C GLY A 36 42.90 -14.19 -8.25
N GLY A 37 43.41 -12.98 -7.96
CA GLY A 37 44.55 -12.38 -8.69
C GLY A 37 44.31 -11.19 -9.65
N SER A 38 44.89 -10.03 -9.28
CA SER A 38 45.40 -8.89 -10.11
C SER A 38 44.41 -8.13 -11.00
N SER A 39 44.42 -6.80 -11.15
CA SER A 39 45.38 -5.74 -10.84
C SER A 39 44.66 -4.38 -10.83
N SER A 40 45.19 -3.46 -10.03
CA SER A 40 44.85 -2.05 -9.85
C SER A 40 44.55 -1.23 -11.10
N PHE A 41 43.49 -0.43 -11.09
CA PHE A 41 43.49 0.95 -11.60
C PHE A 41 42.50 1.80 -10.79
N SER A 42 43.02 2.85 -10.17
CA SER A 42 42.33 3.84 -9.34
C SER A 42 41.84 5.01 -10.18
N TYR A 43 40.57 5.42 -10.04
CA TYR A 43 40.15 6.79 -10.34
C TYR A 43 39.20 7.33 -9.27
N SER A 44 39.51 8.56 -8.86
CA SER A 44 39.06 9.24 -7.66
C SER A 44 37.61 9.74 -7.73
N SER A 45 36.96 9.63 -6.57
CA SER A 45 35.66 10.14 -6.17
C SER A 45 35.50 11.67 -6.28
N LEU A 46 34.37 12.13 -6.83
CA LEU A 46 33.86 13.49 -6.66
C LEU A 46 32.47 13.45 -6.02
N HIS A 47 32.39 13.88 -4.75
CA HIS A 47 31.17 14.27 -4.06
C HIS A 47 30.82 15.72 -4.42
N PRO A 48 29.55 16.12 -4.59
CA PRO A 48 29.17 17.53 -4.59
C PRO A 48 28.71 17.96 -3.19
N ASN A 49 29.48 18.85 -2.58
CA ASN A 49 29.08 19.61 -1.40
C ASN A 49 28.56 20.99 -1.82
N SER A 50 27.54 21.45 -1.11
CA SER A 50 26.86 22.73 -1.23
C SER A 50 27.80 23.94 -1.23
N THR A 51 27.64 24.86 -2.20
CA THR A 51 28.02 26.27 -2.00
C THR A 51 27.12 27.20 -2.82
N GLN A 52 26.75 28.32 -2.19
CA GLN A 52 25.85 29.37 -2.66
C GLN A 52 26.35 30.08 -3.92
N ILE A 53 25.41 30.46 -4.79
CA ILE A 53 25.61 31.26 -6.00
C ILE A 53 25.48 32.76 -5.65
N PRO A 54 26.40 33.65 -6.05
CA PRO A 54 26.08 35.02 -6.37
C PRO A 54 25.90 35.20 -7.89
N ALA A 55 24.93 36.04 -8.23
CA ALA A 55 24.48 36.35 -9.58
C ALA A 55 25.57 37.00 -10.43
N ASP A 56 25.73 36.51 -11.66
CA ASP A 56 25.97 37.35 -12.83
C ASP A 56 25.53 36.62 -14.11
N GLU A 57 24.79 37.36 -14.94
CA GLU A 57 24.27 36.96 -16.24
C GLU A 57 25.38 36.87 -17.28
N GLN A 58 25.62 35.66 -17.82
CA GLN A 58 25.93 35.45 -19.23
C GLN A 58 25.59 34.00 -19.58
N ALA A 59 24.49 33.84 -20.33
CA ALA A 59 23.95 32.57 -20.78
C ALA A 59 24.99 31.80 -21.61
N ASP A 60 25.39 30.66 -21.06
CA ASP A 60 26.36 29.74 -21.61
C ASP A 60 25.66 28.71 -22.51
N VAL A 61 25.49 29.08 -23.78
CA VAL A 61 24.95 28.18 -24.83
C VAL A 61 25.93 27.03 -25.12
N SER A 62 27.21 27.17 -24.75
CA SER A 62 28.24 26.13 -24.91
C SER A 62 28.12 24.99 -23.91
N THR A 63 27.84 25.26 -22.63
CA THR A 63 27.74 24.19 -21.62
C THR A 63 26.46 23.36 -21.70
N GLU A 64 25.35 23.93 -22.17
CA GLU A 64 24.14 23.14 -22.47
C GLU A 64 24.36 22.22 -23.67
N SER A 65 25.02 22.70 -24.73
CA SER A 65 25.36 21.90 -25.92
C SER A 65 26.31 20.76 -25.58
N ASP A 66 27.33 21.00 -24.77
CA ASP A 66 28.29 19.97 -24.36
C ASP A 66 27.66 18.94 -23.40
N ALA A 67 26.75 19.39 -22.52
CA ALA A 67 26.00 18.50 -21.63
C ALA A 67 24.98 17.65 -22.41
N GLU A 68 24.34 18.20 -23.44
CA GLU A 68 23.43 17.47 -24.32
C GLU A 68 24.18 16.44 -25.17
N GLN A 69 25.35 16.80 -25.72
CA GLN A 69 26.24 15.89 -26.44
C GLN A 69 26.71 14.73 -25.55
N THR A 70 27.10 15.02 -24.30
CA THR A 70 27.50 13.98 -23.33
C THR A 70 26.33 13.02 -23.01
N ARG A 71 25.11 13.54 -22.91
CA ARG A 71 23.90 12.74 -22.70
C ARG A 71 23.60 11.82 -23.89
N LEU A 72 23.71 12.35 -25.10
CA LEU A 72 23.58 11.60 -26.36
C LEU A 72 24.58 10.45 -26.42
N GLU A 73 25.84 10.70 -26.08
CA GLU A 73 26.89 9.67 -26.05
C GLU A 73 26.61 8.56 -25.02
N LEU A 74 26.11 8.91 -23.83
CA LEU A 74 25.72 7.94 -22.81
C LEU A 74 24.52 7.08 -23.26
N ILE A 75 23.53 7.67 -23.93
CA ILE A 75 22.38 6.95 -24.49
C ILE A 75 22.84 6.02 -25.62
N GLN A 76 23.74 6.48 -26.48
CA GLN A 76 24.32 5.69 -27.57
C GLN A 76 25.12 4.50 -27.01
N LEU A 77 25.91 4.73 -25.95
CA LEU A 77 26.66 3.69 -25.24
C LEU A 77 25.71 2.66 -24.64
N PHE A 78 24.66 3.09 -23.93
CA PHE A 78 23.61 2.20 -23.41
C PHE A 78 22.97 1.35 -24.52
N CYS A 79 22.63 1.96 -25.65
CA CYS A 79 22.07 1.26 -26.81
C CYS A 79 23.06 0.26 -27.43
N ASN A 80 24.35 0.58 -27.45
CA ASN A 80 25.39 -0.31 -27.96
C ASN A 80 25.70 -1.44 -26.99
N ASP A 81 25.72 -1.20 -25.68
CA ASP A 81 25.86 -2.23 -24.65
C ASP A 81 24.67 -3.20 -24.68
N LEU A 82 23.46 -2.68 -24.91
CA LEU A 82 22.29 -3.49 -25.20
C LEU A 82 22.47 -4.33 -26.47
N LYS A 83 23.08 -3.81 -27.54
CA LYS A 83 23.38 -4.59 -28.76
C LYS A 83 24.43 -5.67 -28.52
N GLU A 84 25.50 -5.38 -27.78
CA GLU A 84 26.53 -6.36 -27.42
C GLU A 84 25.95 -7.46 -26.50
N MET A 85 25.04 -7.10 -25.59
CA MET A 85 24.25 -8.06 -24.80
C MET A 85 23.43 -9.04 -25.65
N ILE A 86 22.96 -8.62 -26.83
CA ILE A 86 22.21 -9.48 -27.76
C ILE A 86 23.11 -10.60 -28.31
N LEU A 87 24.43 -10.36 -28.41
CA LEU A 87 25.38 -11.27 -29.05
C LEU A 87 25.94 -12.35 -28.08
N ASP A 88 26.08 -12.08 -26.78
CA ASP A 88 26.54 -13.09 -25.79
C ASP A 88 26.03 -12.85 -24.35
N PHE A 89 24.79 -13.30 -24.08
CA PHE A 89 24.08 -13.08 -22.81
C PHE A 89 24.71 -13.76 -21.57
N ASN A 90 25.56 -14.77 -21.74
CA ASN A 90 26.18 -15.50 -20.63
C ASN A 90 27.62 -15.06 -20.32
N SER A 91 28.12 -14.03 -21.00
CA SER A 91 29.49 -13.57 -20.79
C SER A 91 29.63 -12.81 -19.46
N LYS A 92 30.79 -12.96 -18.80
CA LYS A 92 31.15 -12.16 -17.61
C LYS A 92 31.15 -10.65 -17.87
N HIS A 93 31.28 -10.23 -19.13
CA HIS A 93 31.23 -8.83 -19.54
C HIS A 93 29.83 -8.23 -19.37
N VAL A 94 28.76 -8.97 -19.68
CA VAL A 94 27.38 -8.50 -19.53
C VAL A 94 27.01 -8.31 -18.06
N ALA A 95 27.42 -9.23 -17.18
CA ALA A 95 27.24 -9.07 -15.74
C ALA A 95 27.98 -7.85 -15.20
N GLY A 96 29.22 -7.62 -15.65
CA GLY A 96 30.01 -6.44 -15.29
C GLY A 96 29.43 -5.12 -15.82
N ALA A 97 28.85 -5.11 -17.02
CA ALA A 97 28.17 -3.93 -17.57
C ALA A 97 26.88 -3.60 -16.79
N LEU A 98 26.06 -4.61 -16.50
CA LEU A 98 24.86 -4.48 -15.65
C LEU A 98 25.15 -4.02 -14.22
N GLU A 99 26.29 -4.42 -13.65
CA GLU A 99 26.77 -3.96 -12.34
C GLU A 99 27.29 -2.52 -12.34
N GLN A 100 27.75 -2.01 -13.50
CA GLN A 100 28.23 -0.64 -13.66
C GLN A 100 27.12 0.35 -14.00
N PHE A 101 25.92 -0.12 -14.36
CA PHE A 101 24.80 0.76 -14.66
C PHE A 101 24.25 1.42 -13.39
N ASP A 102 24.23 2.75 -13.41
CA ASP A 102 23.52 3.53 -12.41
C ASP A 102 22.01 3.47 -12.67
N PHE A 103 21.29 2.73 -11.82
CA PHE A 103 19.82 2.68 -11.83
C PHE A 103 19.19 3.78 -10.95
N SER A 104 19.89 4.90 -10.74
CA SER A 104 19.30 6.08 -10.12
C SER A 104 18.12 6.62 -10.96
N ILE A 105 17.22 7.35 -10.30
CA ILE A 105 16.08 7.98 -10.96
C ILE A 105 16.54 8.90 -12.10
N TYR A 106 17.66 9.59 -11.91
CA TYR A 106 18.22 10.51 -12.91
C TYR A 106 18.71 9.77 -14.15
N SER A 107 19.42 8.66 -13.95
CA SER A 107 19.96 7.84 -15.03
C SER A 107 18.85 7.08 -15.77
N LEU A 108 17.85 6.55 -15.06
CA LEU A 108 16.66 5.97 -15.69
C LEU A 108 15.88 6.98 -16.54
N LYS A 109 15.74 8.24 -16.07
CA LYS A 109 15.17 9.35 -16.85
C LYS A 109 15.91 9.58 -18.15
N LEU A 110 17.24 9.58 -18.08
CA LEU A 110 18.08 9.80 -19.24
C LEU A 110 17.98 8.66 -20.26
N TYR A 111 18.02 7.41 -19.78
CA TYR A 111 18.13 6.21 -20.62
C TYR A 111 16.80 5.69 -21.17
N LEU A 112 15.67 5.92 -20.51
CA LEU A 112 14.38 5.35 -20.92
C LEU A 112 13.36 6.40 -21.38
N PHE A 113 13.44 7.62 -20.85
CA PHE A 113 12.36 8.60 -20.96
C PHE A 113 12.74 9.87 -21.74
N SER A 114 13.97 9.99 -22.25
CA SER A 114 14.31 11.05 -23.19
C SER A 114 13.82 10.71 -24.61
N ASP A 115 13.38 11.70 -25.38
CA ASP A 115 12.89 11.50 -26.75
C ASP A 115 13.92 10.80 -27.64
N HIS A 116 15.20 11.15 -27.46
CA HIS A 116 16.30 10.54 -28.19
C HIS A 116 16.52 9.08 -27.78
N ALA A 117 16.57 8.77 -26.47
CA ALA A 117 16.73 7.40 -26.02
C ALA A 117 15.54 6.53 -26.43
N ARG A 118 14.32 7.07 -26.36
CA ARG A 118 13.12 6.39 -26.83
C ARG A 118 13.20 6.10 -28.32
N ALA A 119 13.62 7.07 -29.14
CA ALA A 119 13.80 6.87 -30.58
C ALA A 119 14.84 5.78 -30.89
N CYS A 120 15.99 5.78 -30.21
CA CYS A 120 17.01 4.75 -30.34
C CYS A 120 16.50 3.37 -29.89
N LEU A 121 15.87 3.29 -28.72
CA LEU A 121 15.32 2.05 -28.19
C LEU A 121 14.25 1.46 -29.09
N LEU A 122 13.35 2.29 -29.64
CA LEU A 122 12.32 1.87 -30.58
C LEU A 122 12.91 1.24 -31.86
N GLN A 123 14.03 1.76 -32.36
CA GLN A 123 14.75 1.18 -33.50
C GLN A 123 15.38 -0.18 -33.17
N LEU A 124 15.75 -0.42 -31.90
CA LEU A 124 16.38 -1.65 -31.45
C LEU A 124 15.40 -2.79 -31.15
N ILE A 125 14.12 -2.49 -30.97
CA ILE A 125 13.11 -3.49 -30.59
C ILE A 125 13.14 -4.76 -31.45
N PRO A 126 13.22 -4.69 -32.80
CA PRO A 126 13.22 -5.88 -33.66
C PRO A 126 14.46 -6.78 -33.49
N ASP A 127 15.57 -6.21 -33.01
CA ASP A 127 16.86 -6.88 -32.88
C ASP A 127 17.06 -7.45 -31.46
N VAL A 128 16.36 -6.90 -30.46
CA VAL A 128 16.41 -7.36 -29.07
C VAL A 128 15.65 -8.69 -28.89
N PRO A 129 16.30 -9.75 -28.37
CA PRO A 129 15.66 -11.03 -28.07
C PRO A 129 14.48 -10.89 -27.11
N MET A 130 13.41 -11.67 -27.36
CA MET A 130 12.21 -11.65 -26.53
C MET A 130 12.47 -11.97 -25.05
N SER A 131 13.48 -12.78 -24.73
CA SER A 131 13.88 -13.09 -23.35
C SER A 131 14.22 -11.84 -22.54
N ILE A 132 14.82 -10.82 -23.16
CA ILE A 132 15.17 -9.56 -22.49
C ILE A 132 13.89 -8.80 -22.11
N TRP A 133 12.90 -8.77 -22.99
CA TRP A 133 11.60 -8.15 -22.72
C TRP A 133 10.83 -8.85 -21.60
N PHE A 134 10.88 -10.19 -21.54
CA PHE A 134 10.33 -10.96 -20.41
C PHE A 134 11.05 -10.66 -19.10
N GLN A 135 12.38 -10.50 -19.12
CA GLN A 135 13.16 -10.17 -17.95
C GLN A 135 12.85 -8.76 -17.44
N LEU A 136 12.66 -7.80 -18.36
CA LEU A 136 12.22 -6.45 -18.03
C LEU A 136 10.84 -6.46 -17.38
N CYS A 137 9.88 -7.22 -17.94
CA CYS A 137 8.55 -7.39 -17.32
C CYS A 137 8.65 -8.02 -15.93
N SER A 138 9.50 -9.02 -15.75
CA SER A 138 9.70 -9.71 -14.46
C SER A 138 10.34 -8.79 -13.41
N SER A 139 11.16 -7.83 -13.86
CA SER A 139 11.84 -6.84 -13.02
C SER A 139 11.03 -5.55 -12.83
N TYR A 140 9.86 -5.43 -13.46
CA TYR A 140 9.07 -4.19 -13.49
C TYR A 140 8.81 -3.63 -12.09
N GLN A 141 8.43 -4.46 -11.13
CA GLN A 141 8.13 -4.00 -9.77
C GLN A 141 9.33 -3.37 -9.05
N LEU A 142 10.55 -3.84 -9.35
CA LEU A 142 11.78 -3.28 -8.81
C LEU A 142 12.07 -1.89 -9.40
N LEU A 143 11.77 -1.72 -10.69
CA LEU A 143 11.90 -0.44 -11.39
C LEU A 143 10.81 0.54 -10.95
N ALA A 144 9.54 0.10 -10.94
CA ALA A 144 8.38 0.87 -10.55
C ALA A 144 8.52 1.44 -9.13
N ALA A 145 9.13 0.71 -8.20
CA ALA A 145 9.40 1.19 -6.84
C ALA A 145 10.23 2.49 -6.79
N ARG A 146 10.97 2.80 -7.85
CA ARG A 146 11.81 4.02 -7.98
C ARG A 146 11.18 5.08 -8.89
N LEU A 147 10.16 4.73 -9.67
CA LEU A 147 9.54 5.63 -10.64
C LEU A 147 8.29 6.30 -10.06
N PRO A 148 8.06 7.58 -10.36
CA PRO A 148 6.77 8.24 -10.11
C PRO A 148 5.67 7.65 -11.00
N PRO A 149 4.38 7.84 -10.65
CA PRO A 149 3.26 7.21 -11.37
C PRO A 149 3.21 7.49 -12.88
N GLN A 150 3.55 8.69 -13.32
CA GLN A 150 3.55 9.05 -14.75
C GLN A 150 4.58 8.23 -15.54
N GLU A 151 5.81 8.12 -15.04
CA GLU A 151 6.88 7.35 -15.68
C GLU A 151 6.60 5.84 -15.69
N ARG A 152 5.78 5.34 -14.74
CA ARG A 152 5.29 3.96 -14.77
C ARG A 152 4.32 3.69 -15.91
N ASP A 153 3.48 4.68 -16.27
CA ASP A 153 2.59 4.58 -17.44
C ASP A 153 3.41 4.57 -18.71
N GLU A 154 4.36 5.50 -18.84
CA GLU A 154 5.24 5.59 -19.99
C GLU A 154 6.03 4.29 -20.21
N LEU A 155 6.53 3.69 -19.13
CA LEU A 155 7.20 2.39 -19.20
C LEU A 155 6.26 1.27 -19.64
N THR A 156 5.00 1.30 -19.17
CA THR A 156 3.98 0.31 -19.56
C THR A 156 3.59 0.48 -21.03
N ASP A 157 3.43 1.71 -21.50
CA ASP A 157 3.12 2.05 -22.89
C ASP A 157 4.29 1.70 -23.83
N PHE A 158 5.53 1.89 -23.38
CA PHE A 158 6.72 1.42 -24.08
C PHE A 158 6.70 -0.10 -24.23
N LEU A 159 6.42 -0.86 -23.16
CA LEU A 159 6.31 -2.32 -23.23
C LEU A 159 5.17 -2.78 -24.16
N LEU A 160 4.05 -2.05 -24.22
CA LEU A 160 2.99 -2.32 -25.20
C LEU A 160 3.48 -2.05 -26.64
N THR A 161 4.25 -0.99 -26.85
CA THR A 161 4.86 -0.68 -28.16
C THR A 161 5.81 -1.80 -28.61
N VAL A 162 6.60 -2.36 -27.68
CA VAL A 162 7.45 -3.54 -27.92
C VAL A 162 6.63 -4.71 -28.44
N VAL A 163 5.51 -5.02 -27.78
CA VAL A 163 4.59 -6.08 -28.22
C VAL A 163 4.05 -5.80 -29.63
N GLU A 164 3.63 -4.57 -29.92
CA GLU A 164 3.09 -4.21 -31.23
C GLU A 164 4.11 -4.34 -32.37
N VAL A 165 5.36 -3.94 -32.14
CA VAL A 165 6.45 -4.08 -33.11
C VAL A 165 6.73 -5.55 -33.39
N HIS A 166 6.84 -6.38 -32.35
CA HIS A 166 7.05 -7.83 -32.51
C HIS A 166 5.84 -8.52 -33.16
N LYS A 167 4.62 -8.06 -32.89
CA LYS A 167 3.39 -8.55 -33.54
C LYS A 167 3.37 -8.25 -35.04
N LYS A 168 3.85 -7.07 -35.46
CA LYS A 168 3.95 -6.66 -36.87
C LYS A 168 5.07 -7.38 -37.63
N SER A 169 6.13 -7.81 -36.95
CA SER A 169 7.28 -8.45 -37.59
C SER A 169 7.05 -9.93 -37.98
N ASP A 170 5.90 -10.52 -37.62
CA ASP A 170 5.41 -11.88 -37.96
C ASP A 170 6.50 -12.96 -38.21
N ARG A 171 7.40 -13.16 -37.24
CA ARG A 171 8.50 -14.15 -37.33
C ARG A 171 8.08 -15.58 -36.92
N GLY A 172 6.80 -15.93 -36.98
CA GLY A 172 6.31 -17.24 -36.51
C GLY A 172 6.37 -17.43 -34.98
N GLN A 173 6.56 -16.36 -34.21
CA GLN A 173 6.68 -16.37 -32.74
C GLN A 173 5.41 -15.90 -32.01
N LEU A 174 4.23 -16.08 -32.63
CA LEU A 174 2.95 -15.56 -32.13
C LEU A 174 2.67 -15.94 -30.67
N LYS A 175 2.96 -17.19 -30.27
CA LYS A 175 2.82 -17.65 -28.87
C LYS A 175 3.70 -16.87 -27.90
N SER A 176 4.92 -16.51 -28.29
CA SER A 176 5.85 -15.76 -27.45
C SER A 176 5.42 -14.29 -27.33
N VAL A 177 4.88 -13.71 -28.42
CA VAL A 177 4.30 -12.36 -28.42
C VAL A 177 3.06 -12.29 -27.54
N ASP A 178 2.14 -13.25 -27.66
CA ASP A 178 0.96 -13.38 -26.77
C ASP A 178 1.38 -13.62 -25.32
N GLY A 179 2.45 -14.39 -25.13
CA GLY A 179 3.11 -14.58 -23.85
C GLY A 179 3.54 -13.25 -23.25
N LEU A 180 4.30 -12.44 -23.99
CA LEU A 180 4.80 -11.14 -23.54
C LEU A 180 3.65 -10.17 -23.25
N LEU A 181 2.68 -10.08 -24.17
CA LEU A 181 1.47 -9.26 -23.99
C LEU A 181 0.76 -9.60 -22.68
N SER A 182 0.65 -10.88 -22.34
CA SER A 182 0.02 -11.28 -21.08
C SER A 182 0.75 -10.80 -19.82
N TYR A 183 2.08 -10.63 -19.88
CA TYR A 183 2.86 -10.05 -18.79
C TYR A 183 2.65 -8.53 -18.72
N VAL A 184 2.71 -7.85 -19.87
CA VAL A 184 2.49 -6.39 -19.95
C VAL A 184 1.08 -6.02 -19.48
N LEU A 185 0.05 -6.76 -19.89
CA LEU A 185 -1.32 -6.54 -19.42
C LEU A 185 -1.46 -6.77 -17.91
N THR A 186 -0.76 -7.76 -17.35
CA THR A 186 -0.75 -7.98 -15.89
C THR A 186 -0.12 -6.80 -15.15
N ILE A 187 0.99 -6.25 -15.68
CA ILE A 187 1.63 -5.03 -15.15
C ILE A 187 0.66 -3.85 -15.22
N GLN A 188 0.06 -3.61 -16.38
CA GLN A 188 -0.92 -2.54 -16.56
C GLN A 188 -2.10 -2.69 -15.58
N SER A 189 -2.60 -3.90 -15.37
CA SER A 189 -3.63 -4.17 -14.37
C SER A 189 -3.18 -3.85 -12.94
N HIS A 190 -1.92 -4.12 -12.56
CA HIS A 190 -1.40 -3.76 -11.24
C HIS A 190 -1.37 -2.24 -11.06
N GLU A 191 -0.90 -1.48 -12.05
CA GLU A 191 -0.87 -0.01 -12.00
C GLU A 191 -2.26 0.60 -11.98
N LEU A 192 -3.21 0.08 -12.76
CA LEU A 192 -4.61 0.51 -12.71
C LEU A 192 -5.24 0.22 -11.35
N ALA A 193 -4.97 -0.96 -10.78
CA ALA A 193 -5.49 -1.33 -9.46
C ALA A 193 -4.88 -0.50 -8.33
N SER A 194 -3.61 -0.05 -8.46
CA SER A 194 -2.95 0.82 -7.47
C SER A 194 -3.57 2.22 -7.44
N ARG A 195 -4.10 2.68 -8.57
CA ARG A 195 -4.84 3.96 -8.72
C ARG A 195 -6.32 3.86 -8.33
N GLY A 196 -6.76 2.71 -7.83
CA GLY A 196 -8.16 2.46 -7.50
C GLY A 196 -9.07 2.19 -8.70
N GLN A 197 -8.54 2.15 -9.93
CA GLN A 197 -9.29 1.83 -11.15
C GLN A 197 -9.53 0.32 -11.30
N CYS A 198 -10.11 -0.29 -10.26
CA CYS A 198 -10.22 -1.74 -10.14
C CYS A 198 -11.04 -2.38 -11.27
N LYS A 199 -12.05 -1.67 -11.82
CA LYS A 199 -12.86 -2.15 -12.95
C LYS A 199 -12.01 -2.41 -14.20
N LEU A 200 -11.26 -1.41 -14.65
CA LEU A 200 -10.39 -1.51 -15.82
C LEU A 200 -9.25 -2.50 -15.57
N ALA A 201 -8.71 -2.54 -14.35
CA ALA A 201 -7.71 -3.53 -13.97
C ALA A 201 -8.21 -4.97 -14.15
N ILE A 202 -9.46 -5.26 -13.75
CA ILE A 202 -10.09 -6.58 -13.90
C ILE A 202 -10.26 -6.95 -15.38
N GLU A 203 -10.74 -6.03 -16.22
CA GLU A 203 -10.86 -6.26 -17.67
C GLU A 203 -9.50 -6.65 -18.29
N LYS A 204 -8.44 -5.95 -17.89
CA LYS A 204 -7.07 -6.24 -18.32
C LYS A 204 -6.53 -7.55 -17.76
N TYR A 205 -6.90 -7.93 -16.52
CA TYR A 205 -6.56 -9.25 -15.98
C TYR A 205 -7.27 -10.37 -16.72
N GLU A 206 -8.54 -10.19 -17.11
CA GLU A 206 -9.28 -11.16 -17.90
C GLU A 206 -8.65 -11.37 -19.28
N GLU A 207 -8.22 -10.30 -19.93
CA GLU A 207 -7.46 -10.35 -21.19
C GLU A 207 -6.14 -11.11 -21.01
N ALA A 208 -5.34 -10.74 -20.00
CA ALA A 208 -4.09 -11.42 -19.67
C ALA A 208 -4.31 -12.91 -19.35
N LEU A 209 -5.40 -13.24 -18.64
CA LEU A 209 -5.76 -14.60 -18.26
C LEU A 209 -6.09 -15.45 -19.49
N ARG A 210 -6.84 -14.91 -20.45
CA ARG A 210 -7.14 -15.61 -21.72
C ARG A 210 -5.86 -15.96 -22.47
N LEU A 211 -4.94 -15.01 -22.59
CA LEU A 211 -3.64 -15.23 -23.23
C LEU A 211 -2.80 -16.27 -22.47
N ARG A 212 -2.73 -16.19 -21.14
CA ARG A 212 -1.95 -17.17 -20.33
C ARG A 212 -2.51 -18.59 -20.43
N LYS A 213 -3.83 -18.75 -20.43
CA LYS A 213 -4.48 -20.06 -20.64
C LYS A 213 -4.16 -20.64 -22.02
N MET A 214 -4.05 -19.80 -23.05
CA MET A 214 -3.70 -20.21 -24.42
C MET A 214 -2.22 -20.57 -24.58
N VAL A 215 -1.32 -19.76 -24.02
CA VAL A 215 0.14 -19.90 -24.21
C VAL A 215 0.75 -20.95 -23.28
N TYR A 216 0.40 -20.90 -21.99
CA TYR A 216 1.01 -21.73 -20.94
C TYR A 216 0.10 -22.85 -20.45
N GLY A 217 -1.18 -22.85 -20.85
CA GLY A 217 -2.18 -23.80 -20.39
C GLY A 217 -2.95 -23.33 -19.16
N VAL A 218 -4.07 -24.02 -18.91
CA VAL A 218 -5.03 -23.71 -17.83
C VAL A 218 -4.42 -23.94 -16.44
N ASP A 219 -3.61 -24.99 -16.29
CA ASP A 219 -2.94 -25.33 -15.04
C ASP A 219 -1.45 -24.95 -15.10
N SER A 220 -1.16 -23.65 -15.12
CA SER A 220 0.22 -23.13 -15.14
C SER A 220 0.46 -22.07 -14.06
N ALA A 221 1.71 -21.92 -13.63
CA ALA A 221 2.08 -20.93 -12.62
C ALA A 221 1.74 -19.48 -13.02
N PRO A 222 1.96 -19.04 -14.29
CA PRO A 222 1.50 -17.73 -14.74
C PRO A 222 -0.03 -17.57 -14.67
N THR A 223 -0.81 -18.57 -15.08
CA THR A 223 -2.27 -18.53 -14.99
C THR A 223 -2.74 -18.34 -13.54
N ALA A 224 -2.16 -19.09 -12.60
CA ALA A 224 -2.46 -18.93 -11.18
C ALA A 224 -2.06 -17.56 -10.62
N ALA A 225 -0.92 -17.00 -11.05
CA ALA A 225 -0.48 -15.68 -10.60
C ALA A 225 -1.44 -14.56 -11.04
N THR A 226 -1.98 -14.65 -12.27
CA THR A 226 -3.00 -13.70 -12.76
C THR A 226 -4.31 -13.86 -12.00
N LEU A 227 -4.80 -15.09 -11.81
CA LEU A 227 -5.99 -15.34 -11.00
C LEU A 227 -5.84 -14.78 -9.57
N ASN A 228 -4.69 -15.01 -8.93
CA ASN A 228 -4.42 -14.48 -7.59
C ASN A 228 -4.47 -12.95 -7.54
N SER A 229 -3.88 -12.28 -8.54
CA SER A 229 -3.88 -10.80 -8.63
C SER A 229 -5.28 -10.25 -8.94
N MET A 230 -6.01 -10.91 -9.83
CA MET A 230 -7.40 -10.55 -10.18
C MET A 230 -8.34 -10.72 -8.98
N GLY A 231 -8.15 -11.78 -8.19
CA GLY A 231 -8.89 -11.99 -6.94
C GLY A 231 -8.73 -10.84 -5.94
N LEU A 232 -7.52 -10.28 -5.81
CA LEU A 232 -7.28 -9.09 -4.99
C LEU A 232 -8.01 -7.86 -5.53
N ALA A 233 -8.00 -7.65 -6.85
CA ALA A 233 -8.71 -6.53 -7.48
C ALA A 233 -10.24 -6.65 -7.31
N LEU A 234 -10.79 -7.86 -7.46
CA LEU A 234 -12.20 -8.16 -7.18
C LEU A 234 -12.57 -7.88 -5.72
N LYS A 235 -11.69 -8.26 -4.77
CA LYS A 235 -11.87 -7.93 -3.34
C LYS A 235 -11.94 -6.42 -3.12
N ARG A 236 -11.02 -5.66 -3.72
CA ARG A 236 -11.01 -4.18 -3.62
C ARG A 236 -12.27 -3.55 -4.20
N GLN A 237 -12.87 -4.18 -5.21
CA GLN A 237 -14.16 -3.75 -5.78
C GLN A 237 -15.38 -4.17 -4.93
N GLY A 238 -15.19 -4.96 -3.86
CA GLY A 238 -16.30 -5.52 -3.06
C GLY A 238 -16.99 -6.72 -3.70
N ARG A 239 -16.49 -7.26 -4.81
CA ARG A 239 -17.02 -8.46 -5.48
C ARG A 239 -16.49 -9.73 -4.82
N PHE A 240 -16.86 -9.92 -3.55
CA PHE A 240 -16.24 -10.94 -2.70
C PHE A 240 -16.47 -12.38 -3.18
N ASP A 241 -17.64 -12.71 -3.72
CA ASP A 241 -17.92 -14.08 -4.21
C ASP A 241 -17.14 -14.44 -5.48
N GLU A 242 -16.86 -13.45 -6.32
CA GLU A 242 -16.01 -13.61 -7.49
C GLU A 242 -14.54 -13.68 -7.10
N ALA A 243 -14.12 -12.86 -6.14
CA ALA A 243 -12.77 -12.91 -5.57
C ALA A 243 -12.49 -14.30 -4.98
N MET A 244 -13.43 -14.86 -4.21
CA MET A 244 -13.33 -16.20 -3.63
C MET A 244 -13.14 -17.27 -4.72
N ARG A 245 -14.06 -17.35 -5.69
CA ARG A 245 -13.98 -18.34 -6.78
C ARG A 245 -12.65 -18.25 -7.54
N THR A 246 -12.21 -17.02 -7.82
CA THR A 246 -10.95 -16.77 -8.54
C THR A 246 -9.73 -17.21 -7.73
N LEU A 247 -9.70 -16.92 -6.43
CA LEU A 247 -8.60 -17.30 -5.54
C LEU A 247 -8.58 -18.81 -5.26
N GLU A 248 -9.74 -19.47 -5.18
CA GLU A 248 -9.84 -20.92 -5.07
C GLU A 248 -9.32 -21.63 -6.32
N GLU A 249 -9.62 -21.12 -7.53
CA GLU A 249 -9.03 -21.60 -8.78
C GLU A 249 -7.50 -21.42 -8.77
N ALA A 250 -7.02 -20.25 -8.35
CA ALA A 250 -5.58 -19.98 -8.22
C ALA A 250 -4.91 -20.95 -7.22
N LEU A 251 -5.55 -21.21 -6.09
CA LEU A 251 -5.04 -22.10 -5.04
C LEU A 251 -4.96 -23.54 -5.56
N ARG A 252 -6.01 -24.03 -6.22
CA ARG A 252 -6.03 -25.37 -6.84
C ARG A 252 -4.87 -25.54 -7.81
N ILE A 253 -4.64 -24.55 -8.69
CA ILE A 253 -3.54 -24.58 -9.66
C ILE A 253 -2.18 -24.54 -8.95
N ARG A 254 -1.98 -23.64 -7.96
CA ARG A 254 -0.72 -23.54 -7.22
C ARG A 254 -0.39 -24.82 -6.47
N LYS A 255 -1.36 -25.45 -5.80
CA LYS A 255 -1.16 -26.76 -5.17
C LYS A 255 -0.74 -27.83 -6.17
N LYS A 256 -1.34 -27.86 -7.37
CA LYS A 256 -1.02 -28.83 -8.43
C LYS A 256 0.36 -28.61 -9.06
N VAL A 257 0.71 -27.35 -9.35
CA VAL A 257 1.90 -26.99 -10.14
C VAL A 257 3.14 -26.76 -9.27
N LEU A 258 2.97 -26.16 -8.10
CA LEU A 258 4.05 -25.74 -7.20
C LEU A 258 4.12 -26.56 -5.91
N GLY A 259 3.10 -27.36 -5.62
CA GLY A 259 2.95 -28.11 -4.37
C GLY A 259 2.21 -27.36 -3.27
N GLU A 260 1.81 -28.10 -2.24
CA GLU A 260 1.13 -27.53 -1.06
C GLU A 260 2.06 -26.66 -0.21
N GLU A 261 3.34 -27.06 -0.12
CA GLU A 261 4.38 -26.41 0.67
C GLU A 261 5.16 -25.41 -0.19
N ASN A 262 4.47 -24.40 -0.70
CA ASN A 262 5.06 -23.36 -1.55
C ASN A 262 4.68 -21.95 -1.07
N ARG A 263 5.62 -21.00 -1.21
CA ARG A 263 5.42 -19.59 -0.84
C ARG A 263 4.19 -18.97 -1.53
N GLU A 264 3.96 -19.30 -2.80
CA GLU A 264 2.86 -18.77 -3.59
C GLU A 264 1.53 -19.40 -3.16
N THR A 265 1.54 -20.69 -2.82
CA THR A 265 0.38 -21.37 -2.23
C THR A 265 -0.02 -20.69 -0.92
N ALA A 266 0.93 -20.44 -0.01
CA ALA A 266 0.67 -19.70 1.22
C ALA A 266 0.14 -18.27 0.98
N ALA A 267 0.65 -17.58 -0.04
CA ALA A 267 0.18 -16.25 -0.40
C ALA A 267 -1.29 -16.25 -0.85
N THR A 268 -1.72 -17.25 -1.63
CA THR A 268 -3.14 -17.37 -2.03
C THR A 268 -4.05 -17.72 -0.86
N ILE A 269 -3.63 -18.64 0.02
CA ILE A 269 -4.38 -18.98 1.24
C ILE A 269 -4.56 -17.73 2.11
N HIS A 270 -3.49 -16.93 2.28
CA HIS A 270 -3.58 -15.65 2.98
C HIS A 270 -4.55 -14.67 2.31
N ASN A 271 -4.56 -14.58 0.98
CA ASN A 271 -5.48 -13.70 0.26
C ASN A 271 -6.95 -14.14 0.41
N ILE A 272 -7.21 -15.45 0.47
CA ILE A 272 -8.55 -15.99 0.77
C ILE A 272 -9.00 -15.55 2.16
N ALA A 273 -8.13 -15.66 3.17
CA ALA A 273 -8.43 -15.18 4.52
C ALA A 273 -8.81 -13.69 4.53
N MET A 274 -8.09 -12.85 3.77
CA MET A 274 -8.41 -11.43 3.64
C MET A 274 -9.78 -11.16 2.99
N VAL A 275 -10.26 -12.05 2.11
CA VAL A 275 -11.62 -11.94 1.55
C VAL A 275 -12.66 -12.25 2.62
N PHE A 276 -12.48 -13.32 3.41
CA PHE A 276 -13.37 -13.62 4.54
C PHE A 276 -13.41 -12.49 5.58
N GLU A 277 -12.24 -11.91 5.89
CA GLU A 277 -12.14 -10.73 6.76
C GLU A 277 -12.97 -9.56 6.21
N SER A 278 -12.87 -9.28 4.91
CA SER A 278 -13.63 -8.19 4.27
C SER A 278 -15.14 -8.47 4.24
N LYS A 279 -15.56 -9.73 4.31
CA LYS A 279 -16.98 -10.13 4.45
C LYS A 279 -17.49 -10.11 5.90
N GLY A 280 -16.64 -9.81 6.89
CA GLY A 280 -16.98 -9.92 8.32
C GLY A 280 -17.03 -11.36 8.84
N ARG A 281 -16.62 -12.35 8.04
CA ARG A 281 -16.57 -13.78 8.41
C ARG A 281 -15.24 -14.07 9.12
N HIS A 282 -15.12 -13.56 10.34
CA HIS A 282 -13.85 -13.52 11.05
C HIS A 282 -13.36 -14.91 11.49
N ALA A 283 -14.24 -15.87 11.79
CA ALA A 283 -13.83 -17.21 12.23
C ALA A 283 -13.14 -17.96 11.08
N GLU A 284 -13.75 -17.92 9.89
CA GLU A 284 -13.19 -18.50 8.67
C GLU A 284 -11.89 -17.79 8.28
N ALA A 285 -11.82 -16.46 8.43
CA ALA A 285 -10.58 -15.73 8.18
C ALA A 285 -9.42 -16.23 9.07
N ILE A 286 -9.68 -16.52 10.35
CA ILE A 286 -8.69 -17.10 11.26
C ILE A 286 -8.26 -18.49 10.77
N GLU A 287 -9.21 -19.38 10.45
CA GLU A 287 -8.89 -20.72 9.94
C GLU A 287 -8.00 -20.67 8.69
N TRP A 288 -8.30 -19.80 7.74
CA TRP A 288 -7.48 -19.62 6.53
C TRP A 288 -6.12 -18.99 6.85
N HIS A 289 -6.03 -18.06 7.81
CA HIS A 289 -4.74 -17.56 8.27
C HIS A 289 -3.90 -18.62 8.98
N GLU A 290 -4.50 -19.52 9.76
CA GLU A 290 -3.81 -20.65 10.38
C GLU A 290 -3.27 -21.64 9.35
N GLN A 291 -4.04 -21.93 8.30
CA GLN A 291 -3.54 -22.72 7.17
C GLN A 291 -2.35 -22.05 6.50
N ALA A 292 -2.42 -20.72 6.27
CA ALA A 292 -1.31 -19.98 5.68
C ALA A 292 -0.09 -19.96 6.60
N LEU A 293 -0.29 -19.88 7.91
CA LEU A 293 0.75 -19.96 8.94
C LEU A 293 1.44 -21.32 8.89
N GLY A 294 0.67 -22.41 8.85
CA GLY A 294 1.19 -23.78 8.75
C GLY A 294 2.09 -23.96 7.52
N VAL A 295 1.64 -23.50 6.34
CA VAL A 295 2.46 -23.55 5.12
C VAL A 295 3.71 -22.67 5.26
N ARG A 296 3.59 -21.45 5.79
CA ARG A 296 4.74 -20.53 5.98
C ARG A 296 5.78 -21.08 6.95
N LYS A 297 5.37 -21.73 8.03
CA LYS A 297 6.27 -22.39 8.99
C LYS A 297 7.05 -23.52 8.33
N LYS A 298 6.41 -24.33 7.48
CA LYS A 298 7.09 -25.40 6.74
C LYS A 298 8.05 -24.87 5.66
N VAL A 299 7.65 -23.80 4.95
CA VAL A 299 8.45 -23.24 3.83
C VAL A 299 9.61 -22.38 4.32
N PHE A 300 9.42 -21.58 5.37
CA PHE A 300 10.39 -20.58 5.82
C PHE A 300 10.94 -20.81 7.23
N GLY A 301 10.34 -21.73 7.99
CA GLY A 301 10.61 -21.91 9.43
C GLY A 301 9.72 -21.05 10.33
N ASP A 302 9.77 -21.36 11.63
CA ASP A 302 9.03 -20.65 12.67
C ASP A 302 9.49 -19.19 12.86
N GLU A 303 10.73 -18.89 12.51
CA GLU A 303 11.38 -17.60 12.78
C GLU A 303 11.64 -16.82 11.49
N HIS A 304 10.57 -16.58 10.74
CA HIS A 304 10.62 -15.83 9.48
C HIS A 304 9.68 -14.61 9.52
N PRO A 305 10.00 -13.49 8.83
CA PRO A 305 9.15 -12.31 8.83
C PRO A 305 7.73 -12.57 8.31
N SER A 306 7.57 -13.48 7.34
CA SER A 306 6.24 -13.86 6.84
C SER A 306 5.42 -14.62 7.89
N THR A 307 6.06 -15.38 8.77
CA THR A 307 5.41 -16.08 9.90
C THR A 307 4.91 -15.03 10.90
N ALA A 308 5.77 -14.08 11.29
CA ALA A 308 5.39 -12.96 12.16
C ALA A 308 4.25 -12.10 11.57
N ALA A 309 4.28 -11.84 10.27
CA ALA A 309 3.21 -11.10 9.59
C ALA A 309 1.86 -11.85 9.65
N THR A 310 1.88 -13.18 9.60
CA THR A 310 0.66 -13.99 9.72
C THR A 310 0.08 -13.93 11.13
N PHE A 311 0.92 -14.07 12.15
CA PHE A 311 0.52 -13.89 13.55
C PHE A 311 -0.09 -12.52 13.81
N LYS A 312 0.54 -11.45 13.29
CA LYS A 312 -0.03 -10.10 13.35
C LYS A 312 -1.44 -10.04 12.76
N ASN A 313 -1.65 -10.63 11.58
CA ASN A 313 -2.96 -10.60 10.92
C ASN A 313 -4.01 -11.40 11.70
N ILE A 314 -3.65 -12.57 12.26
CA ILE A 314 -4.55 -13.35 13.14
C ILE A 314 -4.92 -12.52 14.36
N GLY A 315 -3.95 -11.89 15.03
CA GLY A 315 -4.19 -11.00 16.18
C GLY A 315 -5.14 -9.85 15.84
N SER A 316 -4.95 -9.21 14.67
CA SER A 316 -5.86 -8.16 14.20
C SER A 316 -7.29 -8.67 13.96
N VAL A 317 -7.47 -9.87 13.42
CA VAL A 317 -8.81 -10.46 13.23
C VAL A 317 -9.45 -10.85 14.57
N LEU A 318 -8.69 -11.43 15.50
CA LEU A 318 -9.14 -11.76 16.85
C LEU A 318 -9.59 -10.51 17.62
N LYS A 319 -8.83 -9.42 17.53
CA LYS A 319 -9.21 -8.12 18.11
C LYS A 319 -10.58 -7.66 17.59
N ARG A 320 -10.86 -7.79 16.29
CA ARG A 320 -12.17 -7.42 15.71
C ARG A 320 -13.32 -8.31 16.20
N GLN A 321 -13.04 -9.53 16.65
CA GLN A 321 -14.04 -10.39 17.33
C GLN A 321 -14.21 -10.05 18.82
N GLY A 322 -13.43 -9.12 19.38
CA GLY A 322 -13.39 -8.85 20.82
C GLY A 322 -12.62 -9.90 21.65
N ARG A 323 -11.87 -10.81 21.00
CA ARG A 323 -11.03 -11.82 21.64
C ARG A 323 -9.65 -11.23 21.94
N PHE A 324 -9.60 -10.29 22.88
CA PHE A 324 -8.43 -9.43 23.10
C PHE A 324 -7.24 -10.17 23.72
N GLU A 325 -7.47 -11.14 24.60
CA GLU A 325 -6.41 -11.95 25.21
C GLU A 325 -5.69 -12.77 24.12
N GLU A 326 -6.46 -13.50 23.30
CA GLU A 326 -5.90 -14.28 22.20
C GLU A 326 -5.23 -13.39 21.14
N ALA A 327 -5.76 -12.18 20.90
CA ALA A 327 -5.13 -11.20 20.03
C ALA A 327 -3.76 -10.76 20.56
N THR A 328 -3.66 -10.52 21.87
CA THR A 328 -2.40 -10.20 22.56
C THR A 328 -1.39 -11.32 22.38
N GLU A 329 -1.77 -12.57 22.63
CA GLU A 329 -0.89 -13.74 22.46
C GLU A 329 -0.30 -13.81 21.04
N ARG A 330 -1.14 -13.66 20.00
CA ARG A 330 -0.65 -13.69 18.61
C ARG A 330 0.25 -12.49 18.27
N HIS A 331 -0.04 -11.32 18.81
CA HIS A 331 0.82 -10.16 18.62
C HIS A 331 2.17 -10.32 19.36
N ASP A 332 2.19 -10.97 20.53
CA ASP A 332 3.41 -11.31 21.25
C ASP A 332 4.27 -12.33 20.51
N GLU A 333 3.67 -13.35 19.89
CA GLU A 333 4.38 -14.27 19.00
C GLU A 333 5.04 -13.54 17.82
N ALA A 334 4.31 -12.61 17.19
CA ALA A 334 4.84 -11.78 16.12
C ALA A 334 5.99 -10.87 16.61
N LEU A 335 5.84 -10.26 17.79
CA LEU A 335 6.86 -9.42 18.41
C LEU A 335 8.12 -10.22 18.73
N ARG A 336 7.98 -11.41 19.33
CA ARG A 336 9.11 -12.30 19.66
C ARG A 336 9.94 -12.63 18.43
N ILE A 337 9.28 -13.01 17.33
CA ILE A 337 9.96 -13.34 16.07
C ILE A 337 10.67 -12.09 15.51
N ARG A 338 10.00 -10.93 15.47
CA ARG A 338 10.59 -9.69 14.95
C ARG A 338 11.76 -9.17 15.79
N LYS A 339 11.68 -9.26 17.12
CA LYS A 339 12.80 -8.95 18.02
C LYS A 339 14.01 -9.84 17.71
N LYS A 340 13.80 -11.13 17.45
CA LYS A 340 14.89 -12.05 17.12
C LYS A 340 15.54 -11.75 15.78
N ILE A 341 14.74 -11.43 14.76
CA ILE A 341 15.24 -11.22 13.38
C ILE A 341 15.85 -9.82 13.20
N PHE A 342 15.18 -8.80 13.71
CA PHE A 342 15.50 -7.40 13.43
C PHE A 342 16.09 -6.64 14.63
N GLY A 343 15.99 -7.19 15.84
CA GLY A 343 16.31 -6.49 17.07
C GLY A 343 15.18 -5.60 17.59
N GLU A 344 15.42 -4.96 18.74
CA GLU A 344 14.43 -4.08 19.39
C GLU A 344 14.28 -2.73 18.68
N GLU A 345 15.39 -2.22 18.14
CA GLU A 345 15.50 -0.91 17.49
C GLU A 345 15.18 -0.99 15.99
N HIS A 346 14.04 -1.61 15.65
CA HIS A 346 13.60 -1.76 14.27
C HIS A 346 12.13 -1.39 14.07
N ALA A 347 11.81 -0.80 12.92
CA ALA A 347 10.47 -0.30 12.60
C ALA A 347 9.38 -1.39 12.67
N GLU A 348 9.67 -2.60 12.18
CA GLU A 348 8.73 -3.74 12.26
C GLU A 348 8.49 -4.23 13.70
N THR A 349 9.52 -4.16 14.55
CA THR A 349 9.41 -4.49 15.97
C THR A 349 8.52 -3.44 16.65
N ALA A 350 8.77 -2.16 16.41
CA ALA A 350 7.94 -1.06 16.91
C ALA A 350 6.49 -1.12 16.41
N ALA A 351 6.25 -1.58 15.18
CA ALA A 351 4.91 -1.81 14.66
C ALA A 351 4.18 -2.90 15.46
N SER A 352 4.88 -3.95 15.90
CA SER A 352 4.29 -5.02 16.73
C SER A 352 3.95 -4.51 18.13
N VAL A 353 4.86 -3.76 18.76
CA VAL A 353 4.61 -3.11 20.05
C VAL A 353 3.39 -2.19 19.97
N HIS A 354 3.27 -1.40 18.91
CA HIS A 354 2.09 -0.57 18.68
C HIS A 354 0.80 -1.38 18.54
N CYS A 355 0.80 -2.53 17.83
CA CYS A 355 -0.38 -3.39 17.75
C CYS A 355 -0.80 -3.95 19.11
N ILE A 356 0.14 -4.36 19.96
CA ILE A 356 -0.15 -4.84 21.33
C ILE A 356 -0.77 -3.72 22.16
N ALA A 357 -0.19 -2.51 22.10
CA ALA A 357 -0.72 -1.33 22.80
C ALA A 357 -2.19 -1.04 22.44
N VAL A 358 -2.56 -1.14 21.15
CA VAL A 358 -3.95 -0.97 20.69
C VAL A 358 -4.89 -2.04 21.27
N VAL A 359 -4.40 -3.27 21.47
CA VAL A 359 -5.19 -4.33 22.11
C VAL A 359 -5.32 -4.07 23.62
N LEU A 360 -4.25 -3.62 24.29
CA LEU A 360 -4.28 -3.23 25.70
C LEU A 360 -5.24 -2.07 25.96
N GLU A 361 -5.30 -1.08 25.05
CA GLU A 361 -6.30 -0.02 25.09
C GLU A 361 -7.72 -0.59 25.05
N SER A 362 -7.96 -1.59 24.20
CA SER A 362 -9.28 -2.23 24.08
C SER A 362 -9.67 -3.03 25.33
N LEU A 363 -8.68 -3.51 26.08
CA LEU A 363 -8.83 -4.15 27.40
C LEU A 363 -8.99 -3.15 28.56
N GLY A 364 -8.90 -1.84 28.30
CA GLY A 364 -8.94 -0.81 29.34
C GLY A 364 -7.64 -0.69 30.16
N ARG A 365 -6.56 -1.35 29.74
CA ARG A 365 -5.22 -1.29 30.38
C ARG A 365 -4.45 -0.08 29.84
N TYR A 366 -4.95 1.11 30.14
CA TYR A 366 -4.50 2.35 29.50
C TYR A 366 -3.06 2.74 29.85
N GLU A 367 -2.62 2.51 31.08
CA GLU A 367 -1.25 2.80 31.51
C GLU A 367 -0.24 1.95 30.73
N GLU A 368 -0.49 0.65 30.62
CA GLU A 368 0.38 -0.27 29.86
C GLU A 368 0.35 0.02 28.35
N ALA A 369 -0.82 0.40 27.82
CA ALA A 369 -0.94 0.84 26.44
C ALA A 369 -0.10 2.10 26.17
N MET A 370 -0.11 3.07 27.09
CA MET A 370 0.72 4.28 26.97
C MET A 370 2.21 3.95 26.99
N GLU A 371 2.68 3.12 27.92
CA GLU A 371 4.10 2.71 27.98
C GLU A 371 4.57 2.05 26.67
N MET A 372 3.75 1.15 26.12
CA MET A 372 4.04 0.50 24.84
C MET A 372 3.98 1.48 23.66
N HIS A 373 3.03 2.41 23.64
CA HIS A 373 2.98 3.44 22.61
C HIS A 373 4.20 4.36 22.66
N GLU A 374 4.65 4.77 23.84
CA GLU A 374 5.87 5.55 24.00
C GLU A 374 7.10 4.79 23.53
N GLN A 375 7.21 3.49 23.85
CA GLN A 375 8.28 2.65 23.32
C GLN A 375 8.25 2.60 21.79
N ALA A 376 7.10 2.36 21.20
CA ALA A 376 6.94 2.33 19.74
C ALA A 376 7.27 3.69 19.11
N LEU A 377 6.86 4.79 19.74
CA LEU A 377 7.10 6.15 19.28
C LEU A 377 8.60 6.47 19.30
N ARG A 378 9.32 6.13 20.39
CA ARG A 378 10.78 6.32 20.49
C ARG A 378 11.52 5.61 19.35
N VAL A 379 11.21 4.32 19.13
CA VAL A 379 11.87 3.54 18.07
C VAL A 379 11.51 4.08 16.68
N LYS A 380 10.24 4.38 16.41
CA LYS A 380 9.81 4.94 15.12
C LYS A 380 10.43 6.31 14.86
N GLY A 381 10.48 7.20 15.86
CA GLY A 381 11.10 8.51 15.74
C GLY A 381 12.59 8.43 15.39
N LYS A 382 13.31 7.47 15.99
CA LYS A 382 14.73 7.24 15.71
C LYS A 382 15.00 6.57 14.36
N VAL A 383 14.21 5.57 13.97
CA VAL A 383 14.45 4.74 12.78
C VAL A 383 13.83 5.32 11.51
N LEU A 384 12.64 5.90 11.61
CA LEU A 384 11.87 6.41 10.46
C LEU A 384 11.84 7.94 10.39
N GLY A 385 12.19 8.61 11.49
CA GLY A 385 12.06 10.06 11.64
C GLY A 385 10.74 10.48 12.28
N GLY A 386 10.75 11.67 12.90
CA GLY A 386 9.57 12.26 13.55
C GLY A 386 8.42 12.58 12.59
N GLU A 387 8.71 12.83 11.32
CA GLU A 387 7.74 13.22 10.29
C GLU A 387 7.25 12.02 9.44
N HIS A 388 7.32 10.80 9.97
CA HIS A 388 6.88 9.60 9.25
C HIS A 388 5.40 9.27 9.55
N PRO A 389 4.60 8.75 8.58
CA PRO A 389 3.20 8.37 8.81
C PRO A 389 2.97 7.43 10.01
N SER A 390 3.89 6.50 10.24
CA SER A 390 3.82 5.55 11.36
C SER A 390 4.03 6.23 12.74
N THR A 391 4.75 7.34 12.77
CA THR A 391 4.92 8.18 13.97
C THR A 391 3.60 8.89 14.28
N ALA A 392 3.00 9.55 13.28
CA ALA A 392 1.67 10.14 13.39
C ALA A 392 0.60 9.14 13.84
N SER A 393 0.62 7.92 13.32
CA SER A 393 -0.32 6.87 13.72
C SER A 393 -0.19 6.51 15.21
N THR A 394 1.04 6.50 15.73
CA THR A 394 1.30 6.21 17.15
C THR A 394 0.84 7.34 18.05
N LEU A 395 1.13 8.59 17.67
CA LEU A 395 0.65 9.78 18.37
C LEU A 395 -0.87 9.85 18.41
N ASN A 396 -1.53 9.52 17.29
CA ASN A 396 -2.99 9.47 17.24
C ASN A 396 -3.57 8.44 18.22
N SER A 397 -2.98 7.24 18.31
CA SER A 397 -3.40 6.24 19.30
C SER A 397 -3.15 6.69 20.74
N MET A 398 -2.01 7.35 21.02
CA MET A 398 -1.77 7.94 22.34
C MET A 398 -2.83 8.98 22.71
N GLY A 399 -3.24 9.83 21.76
CA GLY A 399 -4.34 10.77 21.96
C GLY A 399 -5.67 10.07 22.31
N SER A 400 -5.97 8.95 21.64
CA SER A 400 -7.15 8.14 21.95
C SER A 400 -7.10 7.53 23.36
N VAL A 401 -5.94 7.02 23.78
CA VAL A 401 -5.74 6.49 25.14
C VAL A 401 -5.88 7.59 26.19
N LEU A 402 -5.24 8.75 25.97
CA LEU A 402 -5.32 9.90 26.88
C LEU A 402 -6.76 10.42 27.02
N ARG A 403 -7.51 10.47 25.91
CA ARG A 403 -8.94 10.81 25.94
C ARG A 403 -9.73 9.84 26.81
N LYS A 404 -9.49 8.54 26.69
CA LYS A 404 -10.16 7.50 27.51
C LYS A 404 -9.76 7.58 28.99
N GLN A 405 -8.57 8.07 29.30
CA GLN A 405 -8.14 8.40 30.67
C GLN A 405 -8.72 9.72 31.19
N GLY A 406 -9.44 10.50 30.37
CA GLY A 406 -9.96 11.82 30.74
C GLY A 406 -8.92 12.95 30.70
N LYS A 407 -7.71 12.68 30.18
CA LYS A 407 -6.62 13.66 30.00
C LYS A 407 -6.79 14.41 28.68
N PHE A 408 -7.87 15.19 28.58
CA PHE A 408 -8.29 15.75 27.30
C PHE A 408 -7.30 16.75 26.69
N ASP A 409 -6.66 17.61 27.48
CA ASP A 409 -5.70 18.59 26.93
C ASP A 409 -4.45 17.90 26.33
N GLU A 410 -3.92 16.88 27.02
CA GLU A 410 -2.82 16.05 26.49
C GLU A 410 -3.25 15.28 25.24
N ALA A 411 -4.52 14.82 25.18
CA ALA A 411 -5.06 14.16 24.00
C ALA A 411 -5.13 15.10 22.79
N VAL A 412 -5.56 16.35 22.98
CA VAL A 412 -5.54 17.38 21.91
C VAL A 412 -4.13 17.57 21.38
N GLU A 413 -3.14 17.75 22.26
CA GLU A 413 -1.74 17.94 21.86
C GLU A 413 -1.24 16.79 20.97
N LYS A 414 -1.50 15.54 21.36
CA LYS A 414 -1.08 14.37 20.58
C LYS A 414 -1.81 14.23 19.24
N HIS A 415 -3.11 14.55 19.20
CA HIS A 415 -3.85 14.54 17.95
C HIS A 415 -3.43 15.67 17.00
N GLU A 416 -3.14 16.87 17.52
CA GLU A 416 -2.62 18.00 16.73
C GLU A 416 -1.23 17.71 16.17
N GLU A 417 -0.35 17.10 16.96
CA GLU A 417 0.97 16.66 16.50
C GLU A 417 0.86 15.63 15.36
N ALA A 418 -0.02 14.64 15.50
CA ALA A 418 -0.30 13.66 14.46
C ALA A 418 -0.88 14.30 13.19
N LEU A 419 -1.82 15.25 13.34
CA LEU A 419 -2.44 15.98 12.25
C LEU A 419 -1.41 16.83 11.48
N ARG A 420 -0.52 17.52 12.20
CA ARG A 420 0.56 18.33 11.61
C ARG A 420 1.46 17.48 10.72
N ILE A 421 1.88 16.30 11.21
CA ILE A 421 2.69 15.36 10.45
C ILE A 421 1.93 14.87 9.22
N ARG A 422 0.66 14.46 9.37
CA ARG A 422 -0.18 13.99 8.25
C ARG A 422 -0.38 15.05 7.17
N ARG A 423 -0.62 16.31 7.54
CA ARG A 423 -0.74 17.44 6.59
C ARG A 423 0.53 17.61 5.77
N LYS A 424 1.70 17.54 6.43
CA LYS A 424 3.00 17.65 5.75
C LYS A 424 3.25 16.53 4.75
N ILE A 425 2.84 15.30 5.07
CA ILE A 425 3.10 14.12 4.22
C ILE A 425 2.11 14.01 3.07
N PHE A 426 0.82 14.14 3.38
CA PHE A 426 -0.26 13.81 2.45
C PHE A 426 -0.93 15.03 1.80
N GLY A 427 -0.66 16.23 2.30
CA GLY A 427 -1.38 17.44 1.94
C GLY A 427 -2.74 17.55 2.66
N GLU A 428 -3.37 18.70 2.50
CA GLU A 428 -4.64 19.06 3.19
C GLU A 428 -5.85 18.25 2.73
N GLU A 429 -5.79 17.64 1.55
CA GLU A 429 -6.93 16.97 0.93
C GLU A 429 -6.94 15.44 1.14
N HIS A 430 -6.07 14.90 1.99
CA HIS A 430 -6.02 13.46 2.19
C HIS A 430 -7.09 12.98 3.19
N PRO A 431 -7.75 11.82 2.98
CA PRO A 431 -8.74 11.27 3.92
C PRO A 431 -8.27 11.15 5.38
N GLU A 432 -6.98 10.89 5.59
CA GLU A 432 -6.38 10.82 6.93
C GLU A 432 -6.45 12.16 7.70
N ILE A 433 -6.52 13.29 6.99
CA ILE A 433 -6.73 14.61 7.60
C ILE A 433 -8.11 14.63 8.24
N ALA A 434 -9.15 14.23 7.50
CA ALA A 434 -10.53 14.20 7.97
C ALA A 434 -10.71 13.30 9.21
N ALA A 435 -10.03 12.16 9.27
CA ALA A 435 -10.05 11.28 10.45
C ALA A 435 -9.34 11.92 11.65
N SER A 436 -8.22 12.62 11.42
CA SER A 436 -7.46 13.29 12.49
C SER A 436 -8.25 14.44 13.10
N VAL A 437 -8.83 15.31 12.29
CA VAL A 437 -9.64 16.43 12.79
C VAL A 437 -10.92 15.94 13.46
N HIS A 438 -11.49 14.82 13.00
CA HIS A 438 -12.62 14.19 13.68
C HIS A 438 -12.27 13.77 15.12
N ASN A 439 -11.10 13.15 15.32
CA ASN A 439 -10.63 12.78 16.66
C ASN A 439 -10.45 14.01 17.57
N ILE A 440 -9.90 15.11 17.04
CA ILE A 440 -9.77 16.38 17.79
C ILE A 440 -11.16 16.91 18.15
N ALA A 441 -12.11 16.86 17.22
CA ALA A 441 -13.49 17.28 17.46
C ALA A 441 -14.13 16.49 18.61
N GLU A 442 -13.95 15.16 18.66
CA GLU A 442 -14.47 14.33 19.76
C GLU A 442 -13.85 14.71 21.12
N VAL A 443 -12.58 15.08 21.15
CA VAL A 443 -11.92 15.56 22.38
C VAL A 443 -12.50 16.91 22.79
N PHE A 444 -12.68 17.85 21.86
CA PHE A 444 -13.33 19.13 22.13
C PHE A 444 -14.78 18.98 22.60
N GLU A 445 -15.53 18.03 22.04
CA GLU A 445 -16.86 17.68 22.53
C GLU A 445 -16.83 17.20 23.98
N SER A 446 -15.85 16.35 24.32
CA SER A 446 -15.66 15.82 25.67
C SER A 446 -15.29 16.93 26.68
N LEU A 447 -14.58 17.96 26.21
CA LEU A 447 -14.27 19.18 26.97
C LEU A 447 -15.43 20.19 27.05
N GLY A 448 -16.55 19.97 26.34
CA GLY A 448 -17.61 20.96 26.19
C GLY A 448 -17.24 22.17 25.33
N ARG A 449 -16.10 22.13 24.61
CA ARG A 449 -15.63 23.16 23.68
C ARG A 449 -16.32 23.04 22.33
N TYR A 450 -17.64 23.19 22.31
CA TYR A 450 -18.46 22.87 21.14
C TYR A 450 -18.17 23.74 19.90
N ALA A 451 -17.73 24.99 20.07
CA ALA A 451 -17.34 25.84 18.94
C ALA A 451 -16.11 25.28 18.20
N GLY A 452 -15.08 24.85 18.94
CA GLY A 452 -13.90 24.20 18.36
C GLY A 452 -14.24 22.85 17.72
N ALA A 453 -15.15 22.07 18.33
CA ALA A 453 -15.62 20.83 17.73
C ALA A 453 -16.34 21.05 16.39
N MET A 454 -17.17 22.10 16.28
CA MET A 454 -17.83 22.47 15.03
C MET A 454 -16.81 22.85 13.94
N GLU A 455 -15.79 23.65 14.28
CA GLU A 455 -14.73 24.04 13.34
C GLU A 455 -14.00 22.80 12.78
N MET A 456 -13.64 21.86 13.65
CA MET A 456 -12.98 20.62 13.25
C MET A 456 -13.88 19.71 12.38
N HIS A 457 -15.17 19.60 12.70
CA HIS A 457 -16.11 18.85 11.87
C HIS A 457 -16.37 19.52 10.52
N GLU A 458 -16.39 20.85 10.45
CA GLU A 458 -16.50 21.59 9.18
C GLU A 458 -15.28 21.36 8.29
N GLU A 459 -14.08 21.32 8.87
CA GLU A 459 -12.87 20.96 8.15
C GLU A 459 -12.94 19.51 7.63
N ALA A 460 -13.32 18.56 8.49
CA ALA A 460 -13.49 17.16 8.12
C ALA A 460 -14.50 16.99 6.97
N LEU A 461 -15.61 17.74 7.04
CA LEU A 461 -16.66 17.72 6.04
C LEU A 461 -16.16 18.26 4.70
N ARG A 462 -15.39 19.36 4.71
CA ARG A 462 -14.78 19.94 3.51
C ARG A 462 -13.89 18.93 2.79
N VAL A 463 -13.02 18.23 3.53
CA VAL A 463 -12.13 17.20 2.98
C VAL A 463 -12.95 16.03 2.44
N LYS A 464 -13.89 15.48 3.22
CA LYS A 464 -14.72 14.34 2.79
C LYS A 464 -15.57 14.66 1.56
N ARG A 465 -16.16 15.84 1.46
CA ARG A 465 -16.91 16.30 0.27
C ARG A 465 -16.05 16.33 -0.98
N ARG A 466 -14.82 16.85 -0.87
CA ARG A 466 -13.90 16.94 -2.00
C ARG A 466 -13.40 15.57 -2.45
N VAL A 467 -13.05 14.69 -1.52
CA VAL A 467 -12.41 13.41 -1.84
C VAL A 467 -13.41 12.31 -2.17
N LEU A 468 -14.49 12.22 -1.39
CA LEU A 468 -15.46 11.12 -1.46
C LEU A 468 -16.75 11.52 -2.18
N GLY A 469 -17.02 12.82 -2.25
CA GLY A 469 -18.25 13.38 -2.81
C GLY A 469 -19.32 13.66 -1.75
N GLU A 470 -20.28 14.50 -2.14
CA GLU A 470 -21.40 14.96 -1.30
C GLU A 470 -22.28 13.81 -0.80
N SER A 471 -22.52 12.80 -1.65
CA SER A 471 -23.40 11.67 -1.31
C SER A 471 -22.68 10.50 -0.63
N HIS A 472 -21.43 10.65 -0.20
CA HIS A 472 -20.71 9.53 0.42
C HIS A 472 -21.20 9.30 1.87
N PRO A 473 -21.34 8.04 2.33
CA PRO A 473 -21.79 7.77 3.70
C PRO A 473 -20.91 8.35 4.81
N SER A 474 -19.60 8.45 4.59
CA SER A 474 -18.68 9.11 5.53
C SER A 474 -18.93 10.62 5.65
N THR A 475 -19.39 11.27 4.57
CA THR A 475 -19.82 12.68 4.57
C THR A 475 -21.06 12.84 5.45
N ALA A 476 -22.06 11.97 5.27
CA ALA A 476 -23.27 11.94 6.11
C ALA A 476 -22.95 11.70 7.59
N SER A 477 -21.93 10.90 7.89
CA SER A 477 -21.52 10.60 9.27
C SER A 477 -20.95 11.83 9.97
N THR A 478 -20.12 12.63 9.29
CA THR A 478 -19.64 13.92 9.84
C THR A 478 -20.79 14.91 10.03
N ILE A 479 -21.76 14.95 9.11
CA ILE A 479 -22.95 15.81 9.25
C ILE A 479 -23.79 15.41 10.49
N ASN A 480 -23.97 14.10 10.73
CA ASN A 480 -24.60 13.61 11.97
C ASN A 480 -23.81 14.03 13.22
N SER A 481 -22.47 13.97 13.20
CA SER A 481 -21.64 14.43 14.32
C SER A 481 -21.87 15.92 14.59
N MET A 482 -21.91 16.76 13.56
CA MET A 482 -22.25 18.18 13.69
C MET A 482 -23.66 18.39 14.30
N GLY A 483 -24.66 17.62 13.86
CA GLY A 483 -26.00 17.64 14.45
C GLY A 483 -25.98 17.28 15.95
N SER A 484 -25.14 16.33 16.34
CA SER A 484 -24.96 15.93 17.73
C SER A 484 -24.31 17.05 18.56
N VAL A 485 -23.32 17.75 18.01
CA VAL A 485 -22.71 18.93 18.64
C VAL A 485 -23.73 20.05 18.83
N LEU A 486 -24.50 20.37 17.79
CA LEU A 486 -25.55 21.39 17.85
C LEU A 486 -26.64 21.05 18.88
N LYS A 487 -27.03 19.77 18.96
CA LYS A 487 -27.96 19.29 20.00
C LYS A 487 -27.40 19.55 21.39
N ARG A 488 -26.12 19.24 21.65
CA ARG A 488 -25.48 19.50 22.95
C ARG A 488 -25.33 20.99 23.27
N GLN A 489 -25.29 21.86 22.26
CA GLN A 489 -25.37 23.32 22.43
C GLN A 489 -26.81 23.82 22.69
N GLY A 490 -27.83 22.96 22.63
CA GLY A 490 -29.24 23.36 22.74
C GLY A 490 -29.84 23.94 21.46
N ARG A 491 -29.12 23.88 20.32
CA ARG A 491 -29.57 24.39 19.01
C ARG A 491 -30.36 23.31 18.26
N THR A 492 -31.55 22.99 18.78
CA THR A 492 -32.36 21.84 18.34
C THR A 492 -32.77 21.91 16.86
N ASP A 493 -33.14 23.09 16.37
CA ASP A 493 -33.61 23.26 14.98
C ASP A 493 -32.48 23.01 13.98
N GLU A 494 -31.29 23.55 14.27
CA GLU A 494 -30.11 23.37 13.43
C GLU A 494 -29.58 21.93 13.50
N ALA A 495 -29.67 21.30 14.68
CA ALA A 495 -29.37 19.88 14.84
C ALA A 495 -30.30 19.02 13.97
N MET A 496 -31.60 19.33 13.95
CA MET A 496 -32.59 18.63 13.14
C MET A 496 -32.25 18.73 11.65
N GLN A 497 -31.93 19.93 11.16
CA GLN A 497 -31.52 20.13 9.76
C GLN A 497 -30.32 19.28 9.38
N LYS A 498 -29.31 19.18 10.26
CA LYS A 498 -28.14 18.33 10.02
C LYS A 498 -28.49 16.85 9.99
N PHE A 499 -29.32 16.37 10.92
CA PHE A 499 -29.76 14.98 10.91
C PHE A 499 -30.59 14.63 9.68
N GLU A 500 -31.41 15.55 9.19
CA GLU A 500 -32.17 15.40 7.93
C GLU A 500 -31.25 15.31 6.71
N GLU A 501 -30.28 16.22 6.59
CA GLU A 501 -29.26 16.22 5.53
C GLU A 501 -28.52 14.86 5.48
N ALA A 502 -28.05 14.37 6.63
CA ALA A 502 -27.39 13.07 6.73
C ALA A 502 -28.32 11.89 6.41
N LEU A 503 -29.59 11.97 6.81
CA LEU A 503 -30.59 10.94 6.54
C LEU A 503 -30.88 10.81 5.04
N GLU A 504 -31.00 11.93 4.33
CA GLU A 504 -31.22 11.93 2.88
C GLU A 504 -30.08 11.24 2.14
N ILE A 505 -28.83 11.56 2.48
CA ILE A 505 -27.65 10.91 1.90
C ILE A 505 -27.69 9.40 2.18
N ARG A 506 -27.89 8.99 3.44
CA ARG A 506 -27.89 7.56 3.83
C ARG A 506 -29.04 6.79 3.18
N LYS A 507 -30.24 7.38 3.07
CA LYS A 507 -31.38 6.79 2.34
C LYS A 507 -31.05 6.57 0.87
N LYS A 508 -30.38 7.53 0.22
CA LYS A 508 -30.01 7.42 -1.20
C LYS A 508 -28.98 6.31 -1.44
N VAL A 509 -28.02 6.12 -0.53
CA VAL A 509 -26.94 5.14 -0.70
C VAL A 509 -27.35 3.73 -0.27
N TRP A 510 -28.01 3.58 0.87
CA TRP A 510 -28.26 2.28 1.49
C TRP A 510 -29.74 1.92 1.65
N GLY A 511 -30.66 2.83 1.32
CA GLY A 511 -32.08 2.65 1.52
C GLY A 511 -32.56 2.89 2.95
N ALA A 512 -33.88 2.85 3.15
CA ALA A 512 -34.55 3.24 4.39
C ALA A 512 -34.31 2.29 5.58
N HIS A 513 -34.00 1.01 5.31
CA HIS A 513 -33.91 -0.04 6.33
C HIS A 513 -32.48 -0.34 6.79
N HIS A 514 -31.47 0.36 6.26
CA HIS A 514 -30.08 0.15 6.67
C HIS A 514 -29.86 0.64 8.11
N PRO A 515 -29.07 -0.07 8.94
CA PRO A 515 -28.83 0.31 10.34
C PRO A 515 -28.35 1.76 10.52
N GLU A 516 -27.44 2.22 9.65
CA GLU A 516 -26.98 3.61 9.67
C GLU A 516 -28.07 4.62 9.29
N THR A 517 -28.98 4.27 8.37
CA THR A 517 -30.14 5.11 8.06
C THR A 517 -31.07 5.20 9.28
N ALA A 518 -31.26 4.09 9.98
CA ALA A 518 -32.04 4.04 11.23
C ALA A 518 -31.38 4.84 12.37
N ALA A 519 -30.04 4.88 12.44
CA ALA A 519 -29.31 5.69 13.41
C ALA A 519 -29.61 7.19 13.26
N SER A 520 -29.62 7.74 12.04
CA SER A 520 -30.03 9.13 11.79
C SER A 520 -31.47 9.40 12.25
N VAL A 521 -32.39 8.49 11.98
CA VAL A 521 -33.79 8.60 12.46
C VAL A 521 -33.87 8.58 13.99
N ARG A 522 -33.05 7.76 14.64
CA ARG A 522 -32.98 7.72 16.11
C ARG A 522 -32.49 9.06 16.67
N TYR A 523 -31.44 9.65 16.10
CA TYR A 523 -30.96 10.96 16.53
C TYR A 523 -32.05 12.04 16.42
N MET A 524 -32.83 12.04 15.34
CA MET A 524 -33.97 12.96 15.18
C MET A 524 -35.06 12.73 16.25
N LYS A 525 -35.42 11.46 16.52
CA LYS A 525 -36.38 11.12 17.58
C LYS A 525 -35.90 11.56 18.97
N ASP A 526 -34.62 11.41 19.24
CA ASP A 526 -34.02 11.82 20.52
C ASP A 526 -33.99 13.35 20.66
N VAL A 527 -34.03 14.12 19.57
CA VAL A 527 -34.25 15.58 19.63
C VAL A 527 -35.71 15.88 19.95
N TRP A 528 -36.67 15.24 19.26
CA TRP A 528 -38.10 15.44 19.53
C TRP A 528 -38.54 15.02 20.94
N GLY A 529 -37.98 13.94 21.50
CA GLY A 529 -38.30 13.50 22.86
C GLY A 529 -37.69 14.35 23.97
N SER A 530 -36.84 15.33 23.62
CA SER A 530 -36.20 16.27 24.56
C SER A 530 -36.84 17.67 24.56
N CYS A 531 -37.79 17.92 23.66
CA CYS A 531 -38.66 19.11 23.63
C CYS A 531 -39.97 18.79 24.36
#